data_AF-A0A6A0GPJ5-F1
#
_entry.id   AF-A0A6A0GPJ5-F1
#
_cell.length_a   1.000
_cell.length_b   1.000
_cell.length_c   1.000
_cell.angle_alpha   90.00
_cell.angle_beta   90.00
_cell.angle_gamma   90.00
#
_symmetry.space_group_name_H-M   'P 1'
#
loop_
_entity.id
_entity.type
_entity.pdbx_description
1 polymer ?
#
loop_
_entity_poly.entity_id
_entity_poly.type
_entity_poly.pdbx_seq_one_letter_code
_entity_poly.pdbx_strand_id
1 'polypeptide(L)'
;MKGLITYANESIQNWFTTLADSFRVADDMGKLRFQLKMFHKPLFGWKGSYVVTQVEAERRVTFDHGPDGSVAEDNYFAMIAQRDGYSFDFIEGEMWEKSPFTIYDFLQQRKRWLQGLLLVVHSRHIPIRTKWLMSLSLYSWVTMPVAIASVSLTAVYPVAVPVVINYVAAFVGGVNIYMYIFGVIKSFRVDRLGWLRMLACIAGALVTMPFNMLVENFAVLRGLYGDKHKFYVVKKLPVHDAAIVNIV
;
A
#
# COMPACT_ATOMS: atom_id res chain seq x y z
N MET A 1 0.07 17.27 3.66
CA MET A 1 -0.80 16.94 2.51
C MET A 1 -0.19 15.78 1.73
N LYS A 2 -1.00 14.98 1.02
CA LYS A 2 -0.53 13.86 0.18
C LYS A 2 -1.30 13.80 -1.14
N GLY A 3 -0.64 13.54 -2.27
CA GLY A 3 -1.34 13.36 -3.57
C GLY A 3 -1.34 11.93 -4.12
N LEU A 4 -1.80 11.82 -5.38
CA LEU A 4 -1.93 10.55 -6.10
C LEU A 4 -0.60 10.12 -6.72
N ILE A 5 -0.35 8.81 -6.77
CA ILE A 5 0.82 8.22 -7.44
C ILE A 5 0.35 7.28 -8.52
N THR A 6 0.99 7.36 -9.69
CA THR A 6 0.71 6.51 -10.84
C THR A 6 2.00 5.80 -11.28
N TYR A 7 1.87 4.53 -11.69
CA TYR A 7 3.01 3.64 -11.89
C TYR A 7 3.31 3.27 -13.35
N ALA A 8 2.52 3.78 -14.30
CA ALA A 8 2.49 3.30 -15.69
C ALA A 8 2.85 4.34 -16.77
N ASN A 9 3.41 5.50 -16.38
CA ASN A 9 3.69 6.59 -17.31
C ASN A 9 5.07 6.52 -17.99
N GLU A 10 6.01 5.74 -17.47
CA GLU A 10 7.34 5.49 -18.06
C GLU A 10 7.46 4.08 -18.66
N SER A 11 8.62 3.73 -19.24
CA SER A 11 8.86 2.39 -19.81
C SER A 11 8.61 1.28 -18.77
N ILE A 12 7.62 0.45 -19.07
CA ILE A 12 7.21 -0.63 -18.17
C ILE A 12 8.23 -1.75 -18.28
N GLN A 13 9.05 -1.90 -17.23
CA GLN A 13 10.06 -2.95 -17.18
C GLN A 13 9.43 -4.30 -16.83
N ASN A 14 8.42 -4.32 -15.97
CA ASN A 14 7.73 -5.55 -15.59
C ASN A 14 6.22 -5.32 -15.50
N TRP A 15 5.49 -5.82 -16.50
CA TRP A 15 4.04 -5.69 -16.58
C TRP A 15 3.33 -6.34 -15.39
N PHE A 16 3.91 -7.39 -14.80
CA PHE A 16 3.31 -8.09 -13.68
C PHE A 16 3.24 -7.20 -12.43
N THR A 17 4.35 -6.57 -12.05
CA THR A 17 4.43 -5.71 -10.85
C THR A 17 3.68 -4.41 -11.05
N THR A 18 3.73 -3.82 -12.25
CA THR A 18 2.94 -2.64 -12.60
C THR A 18 1.44 -2.90 -12.47
N LEU A 19 0.92 -4.03 -12.97
CA LEU A 19 -0.50 -4.38 -12.83
C LEU A 19 -0.88 -4.68 -11.37
N ALA A 20 0.01 -5.29 -10.60
CA ALA A 20 -0.21 -5.52 -9.17
C ALA A 20 -0.26 -4.18 -8.39
N ASP A 21 0.57 -3.20 -8.76
CA ASP A 21 0.58 -1.88 -8.13
C ASP A 21 -0.55 -0.96 -8.60
N SER A 22 -1.22 -1.27 -9.72
CA SER A 22 -2.42 -0.53 -10.15
C SER A 22 -3.53 -0.53 -9.10
N PHE A 23 -3.65 -1.60 -8.30
CA PHE A 23 -4.57 -1.63 -7.15
C PHE A 23 -4.33 -0.47 -6.17
N ARG A 24 -3.08 -0.04 -6.00
CA ARG A 24 -2.72 1.06 -5.09
C ARG A 24 -3.26 2.40 -5.57
N VAL A 25 -3.40 2.60 -6.87
CA VAL A 25 -3.98 3.82 -7.46
C VAL A 25 -5.45 3.94 -7.04
N ALA A 26 -6.20 2.82 -7.06
CA ALA A 26 -7.58 2.79 -6.58
C ALA A 26 -7.69 3.04 -5.07
N ASP A 27 -6.77 2.47 -4.27
CA ASP A 27 -6.71 2.71 -2.83
C ASP A 27 -6.39 4.18 -2.48
N ASP A 28 -5.47 4.81 -3.23
CA ASP A 28 -5.13 6.23 -3.07
C ASP A 28 -6.31 7.15 -3.43
N MET A 29 -6.99 6.91 -4.58
CA MET A 29 -8.14 7.71 -5.01
C MET A 29 -9.41 7.47 -4.19
N GLY A 30 -9.55 6.30 -3.58
CA GLY A 30 -10.71 5.94 -2.77
C GLY A 30 -10.48 6.20 -1.29
N LYS A 31 -9.83 5.24 -0.62
CA LYS A 31 -9.67 5.21 0.84
C LYS A 31 -8.87 6.40 1.35
N LEU A 32 -7.72 6.71 0.74
CA LEU A 32 -6.88 7.81 1.21
C LEU A 32 -7.50 9.17 0.91
N ARG A 33 -7.98 9.41 -0.31
CA ARG A 33 -8.62 10.68 -0.65
C ARG A 33 -9.83 10.95 0.25
N PHE A 34 -10.68 9.95 0.48
CA PHE A 34 -11.84 10.09 1.35
C PHE A 34 -11.45 10.43 2.80
N GLN A 35 -10.49 9.71 3.40
CA GLN A 35 -10.11 10.02 4.79
C GLN A 35 -9.47 11.41 4.95
N LEU A 36 -8.73 11.88 3.94
CA LEU A 36 -8.03 13.16 4.01
C LEU A 36 -8.93 14.35 3.66
N LYS A 37 -9.86 14.19 2.71
CA LYS A 37 -10.80 15.26 2.35
C LYS A 37 -11.96 15.40 3.33
N MET A 38 -12.47 14.29 3.87
CA MET A 38 -13.66 14.32 4.73
C MET A 38 -13.32 14.45 6.22
N PHE A 39 -12.31 13.71 6.68
CA PHE A 39 -11.97 13.67 8.12
C PHE A 39 -10.72 14.47 8.46
N HIS A 40 -9.96 14.90 7.45
CA HIS A 40 -8.68 15.58 7.61
C HIS A 40 -7.69 14.84 8.53
N LYS A 41 -7.77 13.50 8.55
CA LYS A 41 -7.01 12.63 9.47
C LYS A 41 -6.55 11.33 8.77
N PRO A 42 -5.35 10.81 9.08
CA PRO A 42 -4.80 9.58 8.50
C PRO A 42 -5.32 8.32 9.23
N LEU A 43 -6.65 8.13 9.25
CA LEU A 43 -7.33 7.08 10.02
C LEU A 43 -6.82 5.66 9.75
N PHE A 44 -6.55 5.34 8.48
CA PHE A 44 -6.08 4.02 8.06
C PHE A 44 -4.60 3.99 7.70
N GLY A 45 -3.84 4.96 8.22
CA GLY A 45 -2.43 5.12 7.92
C GLY A 45 -2.15 6.09 6.79
N TRP A 46 -0.86 6.36 6.62
CA TRP A 46 -0.30 7.33 5.72
C TRP A 46 0.81 6.69 4.88
N LYS A 47 0.93 7.06 3.59
CA LYS A 47 2.04 6.62 2.73
C LYS A 47 2.93 7.82 2.44
N GLY A 48 4.26 7.67 2.54
CA GLY A 48 5.22 8.77 2.41
C GLY A 48 5.45 9.35 1.03
N SER A 49 5.09 8.62 -0.02
CA SER A 49 5.30 9.10 -1.37
C SER A 49 4.36 10.27 -1.70
N TYR A 50 4.92 11.32 -2.33
CA TYR A 50 4.26 12.58 -2.69
C TYR A 50 3.58 13.31 -1.52
N VAL A 51 4.39 13.67 -0.52
CA VAL A 51 3.96 14.36 0.71
C VAL A 51 4.51 15.77 0.75
N VAL A 52 3.68 16.72 1.21
CA VAL A 52 4.07 18.11 1.48
C VAL A 52 3.69 18.45 2.91
N THR A 53 4.66 18.84 3.72
CA THR A 53 4.51 19.24 5.13
C THR A 53 4.85 20.71 5.31
N GLN A 54 4.19 21.37 6.25
CA GLN A 54 4.63 22.69 6.68
C GLN A 54 5.93 22.54 7.48
N VAL A 55 6.91 23.40 7.20
CA VAL A 55 8.24 23.36 7.85
C VAL A 55 8.13 23.43 9.37
N GLU A 56 7.19 24.21 9.91
CA GLU A 56 6.98 24.30 11.36
C GLU A 56 6.45 22.97 11.94
N ALA A 57 5.48 22.35 11.27
CA ALA A 57 4.92 21.07 11.71
C ALA A 57 5.98 19.96 11.65
N GLU A 58 6.78 19.94 10.59
CA GLU A 58 7.91 19.02 10.44
C GLU A 58 8.94 19.21 11.55
N ARG A 59 9.35 20.44 11.85
CA ARG A 59 10.34 20.72 12.92
C ARG A 59 9.83 20.34 14.31
N ARG A 60 8.52 20.46 14.56
CA ARG A 60 7.92 20.11 15.85
C ARG A 60 7.75 18.60 16.03
N VAL A 61 7.28 17.91 15.00
CA VAL A 61 6.99 16.47 15.06
C VAL A 61 8.24 15.63 14.82
N THR A 62 9.11 16.06 13.89
CA THR A 62 10.26 15.36 13.31
C THR A 62 9.94 14.02 12.64
N PHE A 63 10.67 13.67 11.58
CA PHE A 63 10.65 12.31 11.00
C PHE A 63 11.57 11.33 11.75
N ASP A 64 12.52 11.86 12.52
CA ASP A 64 13.45 11.04 13.29
C ASP A 64 12.86 10.66 14.65
N HIS A 65 12.24 9.48 14.69
CA HIS A 65 11.67 8.88 15.89
C HIS A 65 12.47 7.66 16.37
N GLY A 66 13.74 7.56 15.98
CA GLY A 66 14.61 6.44 16.33
C GLY A 66 14.34 5.13 15.56
N PRO A 67 14.94 4.01 16.00
CA PRO A 67 14.97 2.76 15.23
C PRO A 67 13.59 2.16 14.93
N ASP A 68 12.66 2.25 15.88
CA ASP A 68 11.29 1.72 15.76
C ASP A 68 10.43 2.57 14.81
N GLY A 69 10.72 3.86 14.70
CA GLY A 69 10.05 4.79 13.79
C GLY A 69 10.58 4.75 12.36
N SER A 70 11.87 4.44 12.18
CA SER A 70 12.57 4.54 10.88
C SER A 70 12.04 3.59 9.80
N VAL A 71 11.48 2.43 10.16
CA VAL A 71 10.97 1.48 9.15
C VAL A 71 9.73 2.01 8.42
N ALA A 72 8.88 2.77 9.11
CA ALA A 72 7.68 3.41 8.58
C ALA A 72 7.58 4.87 9.06
N GLU A 73 8.65 5.63 8.81
CA GLU A 73 8.83 7.01 9.27
C GLU A 73 7.63 7.90 8.94
N ASP A 74 7.11 7.80 7.72
CA ASP A 74 5.98 8.61 7.24
C ASP A 74 4.71 8.36 8.04
N ASN A 75 4.47 7.09 8.35
CA ASN A 75 3.27 6.68 9.05
C ASN A 75 3.39 6.96 10.55
N TYR A 76 4.60 6.84 11.10
CA TYR A 76 4.88 7.23 12.47
C TYR A 76 4.70 8.75 12.65
N PHE A 77 5.30 9.55 11.76
CA PHE A 77 5.12 11.00 11.70
C PHE A 77 3.64 11.38 11.64
N ALA A 78 2.87 10.75 10.73
CA ALA A 78 1.45 11.06 10.58
C ALA A 78 0.62 10.75 11.84
N MET A 79 0.95 9.69 12.57
CA MET A 79 0.25 9.32 13.80
C MET A 79 0.59 10.25 14.97
N ILE A 80 1.83 10.72 15.05
CA ILE A 80 2.25 11.73 16.03
C ILE A 80 1.63 13.09 15.69
N ALA A 81 1.67 13.51 14.43
CA ALA A 81 1.04 14.74 13.97
C ALA A 81 -0.49 14.72 14.21
N GLN A 82 -1.16 13.58 14.02
CA GLN A 82 -2.57 13.43 14.38
C GLN A 82 -2.81 13.53 15.89
N ARG A 83 -1.92 12.96 16.72
CA ARG A 83 -1.98 13.09 18.19
C ARG A 83 -1.86 14.57 18.60
N ASP A 84 -0.98 15.31 17.95
CA ASP A 84 -0.71 16.72 18.25
C ASP A 84 -1.75 17.67 17.65
N GLY A 85 -2.78 17.13 16.99
CA GLY A 85 -3.94 17.88 16.51
C GLY A 85 -3.80 18.49 15.11
N TYR A 86 -2.76 18.13 14.36
CA TYR A 86 -2.59 18.60 12.99
C TYR A 86 -3.65 18.03 12.04
N SER A 87 -4.05 18.85 11.07
CA SER A 87 -4.96 18.47 9.99
C SER A 87 -4.20 17.99 8.75
N PHE A 88 -4.81 17.05 8.03
CA PHE A 88 -4.28 16.49 6.79
C PHE A 88 -5.21 16.80 5.63
N ASP A 89 -4.65 16.90 4.42
CA ASP A 89 -5.44 17.10 3.21
C ASP A 89 -4.80 16.35 2.03
N PHE A 90 -5.60 16.13 0.99
CA PHE A 90 -5.22 15.48 -0.25
C PHE A 90 -4.83 16.53 -1.31
N ILE A 91 -3.66 16.32 -1.92
CA ILE A 91 -3.15 17.13 -3.03
C ILE A 91 -3.80 16.60 -4.31
N GLU A 92 -4.51 17.47 -5.02
CA GLU A 92 -5.12 17.16 -6.33
C GLU A 92 -4.06 17.21 -7.44
N GLY A 93 -3.02 16.38 -7.29
CA GLY A 93 -1.90 16.26 -8.21
C GLY A 93 -1.47 14.80 -8.36
N GLU A 94 -0.78 14.51 -9.46
CA GLU A 94 -0.27 13.18 -9.77
C GLU A 94 1.26 13.19 -9.81
N MET A 95 1.88 12.26 -9.09
CA MET A 95 3.31 11.98 -9.17
C MET A 95 3.53 10.64 -9.88
N TRP A 96 4.56 10.56 -10.72
CA TRP A 96 4.89 9.33 -11.44
C TRP A 96 5.99 8.59 -10.70
N GLU A 97 5.75 7.32 -10.36
CA GLU A 97 6.72 6.48 -9.65
C GLU A 97 6.95 5.17 -10.41
N LYS A 98 8.15 4.59 -10.29
CA LYS A 98 8.44 3.24 -10.80
C LYS A 98 8.08 2.16 -9.79
N SER A 99 7.29 1.19 -10.24
CA SER A 99 7.01 -0.08 -9.56
C SER A 99 8.30 -0.92 -9.45
N PRO A 100 8.40 -1.86 -8.48
CA PRO A 100 9.55 -2.76 -8.37
C PRO A 100 9.81 -3.56 -9.65
N PHE A 101 11.09 -3.77 -9.94
CA PHE A 101 11.51 -4.45 -11.17
C PHE A 101 11.42 -5.98 -11.05
N THR A 102 11.52 -6.53 -9.83
CA THR A 102 11.47 -7.97 -9.57
C THR A 102 10.43 -8.35 -8.52
N ILE A 103 9.96 -9.60 -8.55
CA ILE A 103 9.04 -10.17 -7.54
C ILE A 103 9.72 -10.20 -6.16
N TYR A 104 11.04 -10.40 -6.11
CA TYR A 104 11.82 -10.38 -4.87
C TYR A 104 11.79 -8.99 -4.21
N ASP A 105 11.99 -7.92 -4.99
CA ASP A 105 11.90 -6.55 -4.51
C ASP A 105 10.48 -6.22 -4.03
N PHE A 106 9.47 -6.70 -4.76
CA PHE A 106 8.07 -6.54 -4.38
C PHE A 106 7.76 -7.20 -3.02
N LEU A 107 8.19 -8.45 -2.82
CA LEU A 107 8.06 -9.15 -1.53
C LEU A 107 8.75 -8.39 -0.40
N GLN A 108 9.95 -7.87 -0.65
CA GLN A 108 10.73 -7.15 0.34
C GLN A 108 10.08 -5.82 0.74
N GLN A 109 9.46 -5.10 -0.21
CA GLN A 109 8.68 -3.89 0.09
C GLN A 109 7.44 -4.20 0.94
N ARG A 110 6.70 -5.26 0.61
CA ARG A 110 5.52 -5.69 1.37
C ARG A 110 5.89 -6.11 2.78
N LYS A 111 6.99 -6.86 2.92
CA LYS A 111 7.58 -7.21 4.22
C LYS A 111 7.89 -5.94 5.04
N ARG A 112 8.57 -4.94 4.45
CA ARG A 112 8.90 -3.67 5.12
C ARG A 112 7.65 -2.97 5.63
N TRP A 113 6.61 -2.87 4.80
CA TRP A 113 5.37 -2.20 5.19
C TRP A 113 4.67 -2.91 6.35
N LEU A 114 4.62 -4.24 6.33
CA LEU A 114 4.01 -4.99 7.43
C LEU A 114 4.78 -4.79 8.75
N GLN A 115 6.11 -4.91 8.70
CA GLN A 115 6.96 -4.72 9.87
C GLN A 115 6.87 -3.29 10.41
N GLY A 116 6.91 -2.29 9.53
CA GLY A 116 6.74 -0.89 9.90
C GLY A 116 5.38 -0.61 10.55
N LEU A 117 4.29 -1.08 9.96
CA LEU A 117 2.95 -0.94 10.55
C LEU A 117 2.82 -1.63 11.90
N LEU A 118 3.42 -2.82 12.08
CA LEU A 118 3.46 -3.51 13.36
C LEU A 118 4.20 -2.70 14.43
N LEU A 119 5.32 -2.05 14.09
CA LEU A 119 6.07 -1.18 15.00
C LEU A 119 5.22 0.05 15.40
N VAL A 120 4.56 0.71 14.45
CA VAL A 120 3.69 1.86 14.76
C VAL A 120 2.50 1.44 15.64
N VAL A 121 1.85 0.32 15.34
CA VAL A 121 0.71 -0.18 16.12
C VAL A 121 1.11 -0.55 17.55
N HIS A 122 2.29 -1.14 17.75
CA HIS A 122 2.77 -1.55 19.07
C HIS A 122 3.54 -0.46 19.83
N SER A 123 3.86 0.67 19.19
CA SER A 123 4.54 1.79 19.86
C SER A 123 3.70 2.36 21.00
N ARG A 124 4.30 2.48 22.19
CA ARG A 124 3.66 3.08 23.38
C ARG A 124 3.53 4.60 23.28
N HIS A 125 4.32 5.24 22.42
CA HIS A 125 4.35 6.70 22.28
C HIS A 125 3.12 7.27 21.54
N ILE A 126 2.37 6.40 20.85
CA ILE A 126 1.19 6.77 20.08
C ILE A 126 -0.06 6.24 20.80
N PRO A 127 -1.03 7.10 21.15
CA PRO A 127 -2.24 6.68 21.85
C PRO A 127 -3.08 5.73 20.99
N ILE A 128 -3.76 4.77 21.63
CA ILE A 128 -4.58 3.77 20.92
C ILE A 128 -5.70 4.44 20.10
N ARG A 129 -6.23 5.58 20.57
CA ARG A 129 -7.29 6.34 19.89
C ARG A 129 -6.92 6.85 18.50
N THR A 130 -5.65 7.12 18.22
CA THR A 130 -5.22 7.55 16.87
C THR A 130 -4.99 6.36 15.94
N LYS A 131 -4.53 5.23 16.48
CA LYS A 131 -4.09 4.07 15.69
C LYS A 131 -5.06 2.89 15.62
N TRP A 132 -6.22 2.92 16.29
CA TRP A 132 -7.11 1.74 16.33
C TRP A 132 -7.63 1.32 14.95
N LEU A 133 -8.02 2.27 14.08
CA LEU A 133 -8.49 1.97 12.72
C LEU A 133 -7.37 1.39 11.85
N MET A 134 -6.17 1.96 11.96
CA MET A 134 -4.98 1.40 11.33
C MET A 134 -4.67 -0.01 11.86
N SER A 135 -4.82 -0.23 13.17
CA SER A 135 -4.61 -1.54 13.80
C SER A 135 -5.59 -2.57 13.25
N LEU A 136 -6.86 -2.21 13.10
CA LEU A 136 -7.87 -3.06 12.48
C LEU A 136 -7.50 -3.41 11.04
N SER A 137 -7.08 -2.41 10.25
CA SER A 137 -6.63 -2.64 8.86
C SER A 137 -5.39 -3.53 8.79
N LEU A 138 -4.45 -3.38 9.74
CA LEU A 138 -3.24 -4.19 9.82
C LEU A 138 -3.56 -5.64 10.17
N TYR A 139 -4.37 -5.88 11.22
CA TYR A 139 -4.72 -7.22 11.63
C TYR A 139 -5.58 -7.92 10.58
N SER A 140 -6.47 -7.19 9.88
CA SER A 140 -7.18 -7.72 8.71
C SER A 140 -6.21 -8.25 7.65
N TRP A 141 -5.12 -7.52 7.38
CA TRP A 141 -4.08 -7.96 6.44
C TRP A 141 -3.30 -9.17 6.97
N VAL A 142 -2.93 -9.17 8.25
CA VAL A 142 -2.24 -10.30 8.91
C VAL A 142 -3.09 -11.57 8.91
N THR A 143 -4.42 -11.47 8.99
CA THR A 143 -5.34 -12.61 8.96
C THR A 143 -5.66 -13.11 7.55
N MET A 144 -5.23 -12.44 6.48
CA MET A 144 -5.49 -12.88 5.10
C MET A 144 -5.03 -14.31 4.79
N PRO A 145 -3.84 -14.79 5.23
CA PRO A 145 -3.43 -16.17 4.98
C PRO A 145 -4.38 -17.20 5.60
N VAL A 146 -4.90 -16.89 6.79
CA VAL A 146 -5.88 -17.75 7.47
C VAL A 146 -7.22 -17.75 6.72
N ALA A 147 -7.67 -16.58 6.26
CA ALA A 147 -8.90 -16.46 5.49
C ALA A 147 -8.80 -17.26 4.16
N ILE A 148 -7.70 -17.13 3.44
CA ILE A 148 -7.48 -17.87 2.19
C ILE A 148 -7.37 -19.38 2.45
N ALA A 149 -6.64 -19.79 3.49
CA ALA A 149 -6.58 -21.19 3.89
C ALA A 149 -7.97 -21.75 4.21
N SER A 150 -8.81 -20.99 4.91
CA SER A 150 -10.19 -21.42 5.23
C SER A 150 -11.06 -21.59 3.99
N VAL A 151 -10.96 -20.69 3.00
CA VAL A 151 -11.70 -20.81 1.73
C VAL A 151 -11.23 -22.02 0.92
N SER A 152 -9.91 -22.21 0.82
CA SER A 152 -9.33 -23.37 0.12
C SER A 152 -9.69 -24.69 0.79
N LEU A 153 -9.68 -24.74 2.13
CA LEU A 153 -10.10 -25.90 2.90
C LEU A 153 -11.60 -26.17 2.77
N THR A 154 -12.42 -25.13 2.61
CA THR A 154 -13.88 -25.28 2.39
C THR A 154 -14.18 -26.03 1.07
N ALA A 155 -13.32 -25.89 0.06
CA ALA A 155 -13.45 -26.63 -1.19
C ALA A 155 -13.18 -28.14 -1.03
N VAL A 156 -12.40 -28.55 -0.03
CA VAL A 156 -12.06 -29.95 0.26
C VAL A 156 -12.96 -30.54 1.35
N TYR A 157 -13.26 -29.74 2.38
CA TYR A 157 -14.12 -30.06 3.51
C TYR A 157 -15.23 -29.03 3.58
N PRO A 158 -16.48 -29.35 3.19
CA PRO A 158 -17.57 -28.38 3.19
C PRO A 158 -17.94 -28.00 4.62
N VAL A 159 -17.31 -26.93 5.12
CA VAL A 159 -17.68 -26.30 6.39
C VAL A 159 -18.87 -25.40 6.14
N ALA A 160 -19.95 -25.57 6.91
CA ALA A 160 -21.11 -24.71 6.82
C ALA A 160 -20.77 -23.30 7.31
N VAL A 161 -20.47 -22.39 6.37
CA VAL A 161 -20.25 -20.97 6.67
C VAL A 161 -21.60 -20.25 6.70
N PRO A 162 -21.89 -19.43 7.73
CA PRO A 162 -23.09 -18.60 7.78
C PRO A 162 -23.26 -17.75 6.51
N VAL A 163 -24.48 -17.71 5.98
CA VAL A 163 -24.82 -17.02 4.73
C VAL A 163 -24.40 -15.54 4.73
N VAL A 164 -24.51 -14.87 5.88
CA VAL A 164 -24.09 -13.46 6.04
C VAL A 164 -22.59 -13.29 5.77
N ILE A 165 -21.75 -14.21 6.25
CA ILE A 165 -20.30 -14.16 6.03
C ILE A 165 -19.99 -14.36 4.54
N ASN A 166 -20.71 -15.24 3.86
CA ASN A 166 -20.57 -15.43 2.42
C ASN A 166 -20.93 -14.17 1.62
N TYR A 167 -22.01 -13.46 1.99
CA TYR A 167 -22.36 -12.19 1.34
C TYR A 167 -21.31 -11.11 1.56
N VAL A 168 -20.80 -10.98 2.79
CA VAL A 168 -19.73 -10.02 3.10
C VAL A 168 -18.45 -10.37 2.34
N ALA A 169 -18.05 -11.64 2.30
CA ALA A 169 -16.88 -12.09 1.57
C ALA A 169 -17.03 -11.85 0.06
N ALA A 170 -18.20 -12.14 -0.51
CA ALA A 170 -18.49 -11.88 -1.92
C ALA A 170 -18.45 -10.38 -2.24
N PHE A 171 -18.98 -9.53 -1.36
CA PHE A 171 -18.91 -8.08 -1.51
C PHE A 171 -17.46 -7.58 -1.47
N VAL A 172 -16.66 -8.02 -0.50
CA VAL A 172 -15.23 -7.67 -0.40
C VAL A 172 -14.46 -8.14 -1.64
N GLY A 173 -14.74 -9.35 -2.13
CA GLY A 173 -14.16 -9.87 -3.37
C GLY A 173 -14.53 -9.01 -4.59
N GLY A 174 -15.80 -8.62 -4.72
CA GLY A 174 -16.28 -7.75 -5.79
C GLY A 174 -15.63 -6.36 -5.76
N VAL A 175 -15.50 -5.76 -4.57
CA VAL A 175 -14.78 -4.49 -4.39
C VAL A 175 -13.31 -4.62 -4.78
N ASN A 176 -12.64 -5.72 -4.43
CA ASN A 176 -11.25 -5.96 -4.84
C ASN A 176 -11.11 -6.02 -6.37
N ILE A 177 -11.99 -6.78 -7.04
CA ILE A 177 -12.01 -6.86 -8.51
C ILE A 177 -12.21 -5.46 -9.12
N TYR A 178 -13.16 -4.70 -8.60
CA TYR A 178 -13.39 -3.31 -9.01
C TYR A 178 -12.14 -2.45 -8.85
N MET A 179 -11.42 -2.54 -7.72
CA MET A 179 -10.21 -1.75 -7.47
C MET A 179 -9.10 -2.09 -8.47
N TYR A 180 -8.93 -3.35 -8.85
CA TYR A 180 -7.98 -3.73 -9.92
C TYR A 180 -8.38 -3.13 -11.27
N ILE A 181 -9.64 -3.27 -11.68
CA ILE A 181 -10.13 -2.74 -12.96
C ILE A 181 -9.99 -1.22 -13.01
N PHE A 182 -10.47 -0.52 -11.97
CA PHE A 182 -10.39 0.94 -11.87
C PHE A 182 -8.94 1.41 -11.85
N GLY A 183 -8.08 0.73 -11.10
CA GLY A 183 -6.65 1.01 -11.03
C GLY A 183 -5.96 0.93 -12.38
N VAL A 184 -6.26 -0.09 -13.20
CA VAL A 184 -5.73 -0.22 -14.56
C VAL A 184 -6.24 0.89 -15.47
N ILE A 185 -7.56 1.15 -15.47
CA ILE A 185 -8.17 2.21 -16.30
C ILE A 185 -7.56 3.58 -15.99
N LYS A 186 -7.25 3.86 -14.72
CA LYS A 186 -6.62 5.11 -14.31
C LYS A 186 -5.12 5.14 -14.56
N SER A 187 -4.42 4.02 -14.37
CA SER A 187 -2.97 3.96 -14.62
C SER A 187 -2.65 4.10 -16.11
N PHE A 188 -3.48 3.52 -16.98
CA PHE A 188 -3.26 3.48 -18.42
C PHE A 188 -4.24 4.40 -19.13
N ARG A 189 -3.75 5.51 -19.69
CA ARG A 189 -4.58 6.37 -20.54
C ARG A 189 -5.04 5.62 -21.80
N VAL A 190 -6.35 5.51 -21.98
CA VAL A 190 -7.01 4.85 -23.11
C VAL A 190 -6.49 5.38 -24.46
N ASP A 191 -6.28 6.69 -24.55
CA ASP A 191 -5.81 7.39 -25.75
C ASP A 191 -4.44 6.90 -26.25
N ARG A 192 -3.58 6.38 -25.37
CA ARG A 192 -2.22 5.94 -25.71
C ARG A 192 -2.12 4.46 -26.10
N LEU A 193 -3.04 3.62 -25.62
CA LEU A 193 -2.93 2.16 -25.75
C LEU A 193 -3.96 1.55 -26.70
N GLY A 194 -5.11 2.21 -26.88
CA GLY A 194 -6.24 1.66 -27.62
C GLY A 194 -7.02 0.60 -26.82
N TRP A 195 -8.30 0.44 -27.16
CA TRP A 195 -9.25 -0.38 -26.39
C TRP A 195 -8.86 -1.86 -26.26
N LEU A 196 -8.31 -2.47 -27.31
CA LEU A 196 -7.90 -3.88 -27.30
C LEU A 196 -6.76 -4.14 -26.30
N ARG A 197 -5.75 -3.27 -26.26
CA ARG A 197 -4.63 -3.42 -25.31
C ARG A 197 -5.09 -3.14 -23.88
N MET A 198 -6.05 -2.24 -23.69
CA MET A 198 -6.62 -1.99 -22.37
C MET A 198 -7.43 -3.18 -21.86
N LEU A 199 -8.24 -3.83 -22.70
CA LEU A 199 -8.91 -5.08 -22.35
C LEU A 199 -7.91 -6.17 -22.00
N ALA A 200 -6.80 -6.29 -22.76
CA ALA A 200 -5.73 -7.22 -22.44
C ALA A 200 -5.05 -6.89 -21.09
N CYS A 201 -4.86 -5.62 -20.75
CA CYS A 201 -4.31 -5.20 -19.45
C CYS A 201 -5.29 -5.49 -18.30
N ILE A 202 -6.59 -5.29 -18.50
CA ILE A 202 -7.62 -5.63 -17.52
C ILE A 202 -7.66 -7.14 -17.29
N ALA A 203 -7.67 -7.94 -18.37
CA ALA A 203 -7.59 -9.39 -18.27
C ALA A 203 -6.29 -9.83 -17.58
N GLY A 204 -5.16 -9.20 -17.92
CA GLY A 204 -3.88 -9.39 -17.25
C GLY A 204 -3.97 -9.12 -15.74
N ALA A 205 -4.56 -8.00 -15.32
CA ALA A 205 -4.73 -7.67 -13.91
C ALA A 205 -5.62 -8.67 -13.15
N LEU A 206 -6.67 -9.19 -13.79
CA LEU A 206 -7.50 -10.23 -13.20
C LEU A 206 -6.74 -11.56 -13.03
N VAL A 207 -5.87 -11.90 -13.98
CA VAL A 207 -5.00 -13.08 -13.87
C VAL A 207 -3.87 -12.87 -12.85
N THR A 208 -3.36 -11.65 -12.69
CA THR A 208 -2.32 -11.37 -11.67
C THR A 208 -2.88 -11.34 -10.25
N MET A 209 -4.19 -11.14 -10.06
CA MET A 209 -4.84 -11.11 -8.75
C MET A 209 -4.56 -12.35 -7.86
N PRO A 210 -4.80 -13.61 -8.30
CA PRO A 210 -4.49 -14.79 -7.50
C PRO A 210 -2.99 -14.92 -7.20
N PHE A 211 -2.12 -14.53 -8.14
CA PHE A 211 -0.68 -14.53 -7.89
C PHE A 211 -0.29 -13.47 -6.86
N ASN A 212 -0.85 -12.27 -6.93
CA ASN A 212 -0.61 -11.23 -5.93
C ASN A 212 -1.06 -11.67 -4.54
N MET A 213 -2.20 -12.38 -4.43
CA MET A 213 -2.64 -12.97 -3.16
C MET A 213 -1.62 -13.97 -2.60
N LEU A 214 -1.03 -14.84 -3.44
CA LEU A 214 0.02 -15.76 -3.01
C LEU A 214 1.26 -15.01 -2.53
N VAL A 215 1.74 -14.03 -3.30
CA VAL A 215 2.90 -13.21 -2.98
C VAL A 215 2.68 -12.44 -1.67
N GLU A 216 1.50 -11.86 -1.46
CA GLU A 216 1.14 -11.19 -0.22
C GLU A 216 1.10 -12.15 0.97
N ASN A 217 0.57 -13.35 0.82
CA ASN A 217 0.61 -14.37 1.88
C ASN A 217 2.05 -14.74 2.27
N PHE A 218 2.92 -14.98 1.29
CA PHE A 218 4.33 -15.24 1.56
C PHE A 218 5.01 -14.03 2.22
N ALA A 219 4.69 -12.81 1.81
CA ALA A 219 5.21 -11.60 2.43
C ALA A 219 4.74 -11.45 3.89
N VAL A 220 3.47 -11.77 4.19
CA VAL A 220 2.93 -11.73 5.55
C VAL A 220 3.63 -12.74 6.45
N LEU A 221 3.71 -14.00 6.02
CA LEU A 221 4.43 -15.03 6.77
C LEU A 221 5.89 -14.61 7.01
N ARG A 222 6.61 -14.21 5.97
CA ARG A 222 8.02 -13.77 6.07
C ARG A 222 8.19 -12.49 6.88
N GLY A 223 7.19 -11.62 6.94
CA GLY A 223 7.19 -10.40 7.74
C GLY A 223 6.91 -10.64 9.22
N LEU A 224 6.09 -11.63 9.56
CA LEU A 224 5.86 -12.07 10.94
C LEU A 224 7.09 -12.79 11.51
N TYR A 225 7.75 -13.64 10.72
CA TYR A 225 8.91 -14.43 11.15
C TYR A 225 10.27 -13.75 10.92
N GLY A 226 10.33 -12.66 10.17
CA GLY A 226 11.59 -11.99 9.80
C GLY A 226 12.02 -10.91 10.79
N ASP A 227 13.34 -10.68 10.88
CA ASP A 227 13.93 -9.57 11.64
C ASP A 227 13.25 -8.23 11.32
N LYS A 228 12.73 -7.55 12.35
CA LYS A 228 11.95 -6.31 12.23
C LYS A 228 12.79 -5.06 11.93
N HIS A 229 14.11 -5.14 12.10
CA HIS A 229 15.02 -3.98 12.06
C HIS A 229 15.93 -3.91 10.82
N LYS A 230 15.75 -4.78 9.81
CA LYS A 230 16.58 -4.74 8.59
C LYS A 230 15.93 -3.90 7.50
N PHE A 231 16.43 -2.68 7.32
CA PHE A 231 16.04 -1.76 6.26
C PHE A 231 16.68 -2.18 4.92
N TYR A 232 15.88 -2.73 4.00
CA TYR A 232 16.34 -3.03 2.64
C TYR A 232 15.82 -1.97 1.68
N VAL A 233 16.74 -1.24 1.05
CA VAL A 233 16.43 -0.26 0.00
C VAL A 233 16.51 -0.96 -1.35
N VAL A 234 15.41 -0.95 -2.09
CA VAL A 234 15.40 -1.40 -3.49
C VAL A 234 16.20 -0.39 -4.32
N LYS A 235 17.34 -0.81 -4.85
CA LYS A 235 18.17 0.04 -5.72
C LYS A 235 17.48 0.18 -7.07
N LYS A 236 16.95 1.38 -7.36
CA LYS A 236 16.18 1.64 -8.59
C LYS A 236 17.06 1.96 -9.81
N LEU A 237 18.39 2.02 -9.67
CA LEU A 237 19.33 2.34 -10.75
C LEU A 237 20.57 1.41 -10.73
N PRO A 238 21.14 1.04 -11.90
CA PRO A 238 22.49 0.52 -11.96
C PRO A 238 23.47 1.60 -11.49
N VAL A 239 24.53 1.17 -10.79
CA VAL A 239 25.50 2.02 -10.06
C VAL A 239 26.23 3.07 -10.93
N HIS A 240 26.08 3.02 -12.25
CA HIS A 240 26.78 3.91 -13.18
C HIS A 240 26.20 5.33 -13.32
N ASP A 241 24.93 5.57 -12.97
CA ASP A 241 24.30 6.89 -13.17
C ASP A 241 24.22 7.75 -11.89
N ALA A 242 24.67 7.22 -10.75
CA ALA A 242 24.63 7.93 -9.46
C ALA A 242 25.65 9.09 -9.35
N ALA A 243 26.53 9.26 -10.33
CA ALA A 243 27.62 10.25 -10.29
C ALA A 243 27.25 11.65 -10.83
N ILE A 244 26.05 11.87 -11.39
CA ILE A 244 25.74 13.14 -12.09
C ILE A 244 24.56 13.92 -11.46
N VAL A 245 23.97 13.48 -10.35
CA VAL A 245 22.99 14.32 -9.63
C VAL A 245 23.70 15.13 -8.55
N ASN A 246 24.51 16.10 -8.99
CA ASN A 246 24.94 17.20 -8.14
C ASN A 246 23.72 18.09 -7.87
N ILE A 247 23.33 18.14 -6.60
CA ILE A 247 22.31 19.01 -6.05
C ILE A 247 22.81 20.46 -6.17
N VAL A 248 22.02 21.31 -6.84
CA VAL A 248 21.99 22.76 -6.63
C VAL A 248 20.64 23.09 -5.98
#